data_AF-A0A1Z9SKY8-F1
#
_entry.id   AF-A0A1Z9SKY8-F1
#
_cell.length_a   1.000
_cell.length_b   1.000
_cell.length_c   1.000
_cell.angle_alpha   90.00
_cell.angle_beta   90.00
_cell.angle_gamma   90.00
#
_symmetry.space_group_name_H-M   'P 1'
#
loop_
_entity.id
_entity.type
_entity.pdbx_description
1 polymer ?
#
loop_
_entity_poly.entity_id
_entity_poly.type
_entity_poly.pdbx_seq_one_letter_code
_entity_poly.pdbx_strand_id
1 'polypeptide(L)'
;MALSKQEIEHYHEAGYVIPDYRLPEETLESIRDDYDRLLARHPEFHDYCPMLLRYDLSFLNYARDPNILNMVEQVIGSDVILWNSSFFAKPAENGKKTPWHQDGEYWPLRPLATCTVWLAIDDATVENGCLKFMPGSHKNRNLRPHRTNKDPNFTLHQELLESEYNDDDAVPLVLKAGQMSLHDVYLLHGSEANNSGTPRRGMTMRFMPGTSVFDRAEATRMHRKMGVVDHAERTIYLMRGEDRTGENDFRMRL
;
A
#
# COMPACT_ATOMS: atom_id res chain seq x y z
N MET A 1 9.51 17.89 -4.96
CA MET A 1 8.07 18.18 -4.83
C MET A 1 7.69 18.22 -3.36
N ALA A 2 6.64 18.95 -3.00
CA ALA A 2 6.05 18.97 -1.66
C ALA A 2 4.53 19.09 -1.82
N LEU A 3 3.77 18.47 -0.91
CA LEU A 3 2.33 18.69 -0.79
C LEU A 3 2.07 20.15 -0.40
N SER A 4 1.09 20.75 -1.05
CA SER A 4 0.49 22.02 -0.66
C SER A 4 -0.22 21.90 0.69
N LYS A 5 -0.52 23.05 1.30
CA LYS A 5 -1.26 23.10 2.57
C LYS A 5 -2.63 22.43 2.44
N GLN A 6 -3.33 22.66 1.33
CA GLN A 6 -4.65 22.07 1.06
C GLN A 6 -4.57 20.55 0.92
N GLU A 7 -3.53 20.03 0.27
CA GLU A 7 -3.31 18.58 0.14
C GLU A 7 -3.05 17.92 1.49
N ILE A 8 -2.26 18.55 2.37
CA ILE A 8 -2.01 18.06 3.74
C ILE A 8 -3.31 18.10 4.56
N GLU A 9 -4.07 19.19 4.50
CA GLU A 9 -5.37 19.31 5.17
C GLU A 9 -6.33 18.21 4.68
N HIS A 10 -6.38 17.95 3.38
CA HIS A 10 -7.20 16.88 2.81
C HIS A 10 -6.75 15.49 3.30
N TYR A 11 -5.45 15.21 3.38
CA TYR A 11 -4.95 13.97 3.96
C TYR A 11 -5.43 13.77 5.40
N HIS A 12 -5.39 14.80 6.24
CA HIS A 12 -5.85 14.69 7.63
C HIS A 12 -7.37 14.57 7.75
N GLU A 13 -8.13 15.27 6.90
CA GLU A 13 -9.61 15.26 6.94
C GLU A 13 -10.24 14.03 6.29
N ALA A 14 -9.73 13.62 5.13
CA ALA A 14 -10.26 12.50 4.34
C ALA A 14 -9.49 11.18 4.55
N GLY A 15 -8.26 11.24 5.05
CA GLY A 15 -7.40 10.07 5.28
C GLY A 15 -6.58 9.65 4.07
N TYR A 16 -6.70 10.39 2.97
CA TYR A 16 -5.89 10.22 1.77
C TYR A 16 -5.66 11.54 1.06
N VAL A 17 -4.72 11.57 0.12
CA VAL A 17 -4.53 12.67 -0.84
C VAL A 17 -4.01 12.13 -2.16
N ILE A 18 -4.40 12.78 -3.26
CA ILE A 18 -3.82 12.60 -4.59
C ILE A 18 -2.97 13.84 -4.84
N PRO A 19 -1.63 13.74 -4.75
CA PRO A 19 -0.78 14.89 -4.99
C PRO A 19 -0.90 15.37 -6.44
N ASP A 20 -0.75 16.68 -6.69
CA ASP A 20 -0.54 17.25 -8.03
C ASP A 20 0.89 16.93 -8.53
N TYR A 21 1.18 15.64 -8.62
CA TYR A 21 2.45 15.10 -9.04
C TYR A 21 2.23 13.80 -9.82
N ARG A 22 3.01 13.66 -10.89
CA ARG A 22 3.02 12.49 -11.75
C ARG A 22 4.47 12.05 -11.95
N LEU A 23 4.73 10.76 -11.77
CA LEU A 23 6.02 10.16 -12.07
C LEU A 23 6.32 10.33 -13.57
N PRO A 24 7.58 10.61 -13.97
CA PRO A 24 7.96 10.64 -15.38
C PRO A 24 7.69 9.30 -16.09
N GLU A 25 7.28 9.36 -17.36
CA GLU A 25 6.94 8.15 -18.14
C GLU A 25 8.12 7.18 -18.24
N GLU A 26 9.35 7.66 -18.40
CA GLU A 26 10.57 6.82 -18.42
C GLU A 26 10.73 5.97 -17.14
N THR A 27 10.43 6.56 -15.98
CA THR A 27 10.46 5.81 -14.71
C THR A 27 9.31 4.80 -14.65
N LEU A 28 8.15 5.15 -15.21
CA LEU A 28 7.00 4.26 -15.26
C LEU A 28 7.25 3.05 -16.18
N GLU A 29 7.89 3.27 -17.33
CA GLU A 29 8.37 2.22 -18.24
C GLU A 29 9.38 1.31 -17.54
N SER A 30 10.33 1.88 -16.79
CA SER A 30 11.29 1.09 -16.01
C SER A 30 10.59 0.19 -14.97
N ILE A 31 9.55 0.69 -14.29
CA ILE A 31 8.75 -0.12 -13.36
C ILE A 31 8.03 -1.27 -14.09
N ARG A 32 7.53 -1.03 -15.31
CA ARG A 32 6.87 -2.06 -16.13
C ARG A 32 7.88 -3.15 -16.54
N ASP A 33 9.06 -2.76 -16.99
CA ASP A 33 10.13 -3.70 -17.37
C ASP A 33 10.61 -4.54 -16.17
N ASP A 34 10.77 -3.92 -15.00
CA ASP A 34 11.11 -4.62 -13.76
C ASP A 34 10.00 -5.60 -13.35
N TYR A 35 8.73 -5.23 -13.54
CA TYR A 35 7.59 -6.11 -13.28
C TYR A 35 7.54 -7.29 -14.26
N ASP A 36 7.76 -7.07 -15.55
CA ASP A 36 7.80 -8.12 -16.54
C ASP A 36 8.95 -9.11 -16.27
N ARG A 37 10.11 -8.61 -15.84
CA ARG A 37 11.22 -9.43 -15.36
C ARG A 37 10.86 -10.24 -14.11
N LEU A 38 10.15 -9.64 -13.15
CA LEU A 38 9.66 -10.33 -11.96
C LEU A 38 8.73 -11.48 -12.37
N LEU A 39 7.73 -11.23 -13.22
CA LEU A 39 6.78 -12.24 -13.67
C LEU A 39 7.43 -13.37 -14.48
N ALA A 40 8.45 -13.06 -15.29
CA ALA A 40 9.19 -14.09 -16.02
C ALA A 40 9.88 -15.11 -15.08
N ARG A 41 10.25 -14.68 -13.86
CA ARG A 41 10.86 -15.55 -12.84
C ARG A 41 9.84 -16.13 -11.85
N HIS A 42 8.78 -15.37 -11.57
CA HIS A 42 7.76 -15.67 -10.58
C HIS A 42 6.35 -15.46 -11.15
N PRO A 43 5.88 -16.34 -12.05
CA PRO A 43 4.56 -16.22 -12.66
C PRO A 43 3.41 -16.21 -11.64
N GLU A 44 3.62 -16.76 -10.43
CA GLU A 44 2.66 -16.74 -9.34
C GLU A 44 2.29 -15.33 -8.85
N PHE A 45 3.10 -14.32 -9.16
CA PHE A 45 2.83 -12.92 -8.79
C PHE A 45 2.02 -12.13 -9.83
N HIS A 46 1.40 -12.83 -10.78
CA HIS A 46 0.58 -12.23 -11.83
C HIS A 46 -0.50 -11.26 -11.32
N ASP A 47 -1.12 -11.58 -10.17
CA ASP A 47 -2.11 -10.72 -9.51
C ASP A 47 -1.52 -9.90 -8.37
N TYR A 48 -0.64 -10.51 -7.56
CA TYR A 48 -0.19 -9.91 -6.31
C TYR A 48 1.17 -10.43 -5.86
N CYS A 49 2.12 -9.51 -5.69
CA CYS A 49 3.38 -9.75 -5.00
C CYS A 49 3.39 -9.03 -3.64
N PRO A 50 3.24 -9.75 -2.51
CA PRO A 50 3.18 -9.12 -1.17
C PRO A 50 4.52 -8.58 -0.66
N MET A 51 5.64 -9.04 -1.22
CA MET A 51 6.99 -8.78 -0.73
C MET A 51 7.96 -8.45 -1.87
N LEU A 52 7.68 -7.39 -2.62
CA LEU A 52 8.38 -7.06 -3.87
C LEU A 52 9.91 -7.04 -3.72
N LEU A 53 10.39 -6.37 -2.66
CA LEU A 53 11.82 -6.21 -2.36
C LEU A 53 12.53 -7.50 -1.90
N ARG A 54 11.79 -8.58 -1.60
CA ARG A 54 12.39 -9.90 -1.36
C ARG A 54 12.88 -10.51 -2.67
N TYR A 55 12.16 -10.26 -3.77
CA TYR A 55 12.40 -10.90 -5.06
C TYR A 55 13.21 -10.04 -6.01
N ASP A 56 13.04 -8.71 -5.94
CA ASP A 56 13.79 -7.79 -6.77
C ASP A 56 14.03 -6.46 -6.05
N LEU A 57 15.30 -6.20 -5.71
CA LEU A 57 15.71 -4.98 -5.01
C LEU A 57 15.74 -3.75 -5.92
N SER A 58 15.63 -3.90 -7.24
CA SER A 58 15.55 -2.75 -8.17
C SER A 58 14.38 -1.82 -7.84
N PHE A 59 13.26 -2.37 -7.36
CA PHE A 59 12.09 -1.58 -6.96
C PHE A 59 12.36 -0.64 -5.78
N LEU A 60 13.42 -0.87 -5.00
CA LEU A 60 13.84 0.05 -3.95
C LEU A 60 14.25 1.42 -4.52
N ASN A 61 14.71 1.48 -5.76
CA ASN A 61 15.08 2.73 -6.42
C ASN A 61 13.88 3.67 -6.56
N TYR A 62 12.69 3.13 -6.86
CA TYR A 62 11.46 3.91 -6.97
C TYR A 62 10.96 4.40 -5.61
N ALA A 63 11.09 3.56 -4.57
CA ALA A 63 10.75 3.95 -3.20
C ALA A 63 11.71 5.00 -2.60
N ARG A 64 12.91 5.15 -3.20
CA ARG A 64 13.90 6.18 -2.84
C ARG A 64 13.71 7.50 -3.58
N ASP A 65 12.69 7.62 -4.44
CA ASP A 65 12.45 8.85 -5.17
C ASP A 65 12.31 10.04 -4.19
N PRO A 66 13.10 11.12 -4.36
CA PRO A 66 13.12 12.22 -3.42
C PRO A 66 11.79 12.99 -3.38
N ASN A 67 11.02 13.04 -4.46
CA ASN A 67 9.71 13.67 -4.48
C ASN A 67 8.70 12.87 -3.65
N ILE A 68 8.70 11.54 -3.80
CA ILE A 68 7.84 10.65 -2.99
C ILE A 68 8.18 10.82 -1.50
N LEU A 69 9.47 10.73 -1.15
CA LEU A 69 9.89 10.84 0.24
C LEU A 69 9.59 12.22 0.84
N ASN A 70 9.73 13.32 0.10
CA ASN A 70 9.34 14.64 0.58
C ASN A 70 7.84 14.73 0.92
N MET A 71 6.96 14.15 0.09
CA MET A 71 5.53 14.15 0.36
C MET A 71 5.17 13.27 1.56
N VAL A 72 5.83 12.12 1.71
CA VAL A 72 5.66 11.22 2.86
C VAL A 72 6.10 11.88 4.16
N GLU A 73 7.24 12.58 4.17
CA GLU A 73 7.72 13.28 5.36
C GLU A 73 6.73 14.31 5.90
N GLN A 74 5.95 14.94 5.02
CA GLN A 74 4.96 15.94 5.43
C GLN A 74 3.76 15.34 6.17
N VAL A 75 3.53 14.02 6.06
CA VAL A 75 2.39 13.35 6.71
C VAL A 75 2.80 12.44 7.88
N ILE A 76 4.03 11.90 7.89
CA ILE A 76 4.50 11.02 8.98
C ILE A 76 5.74 11.54 9.74
N GLY A 77 6.32 12.66 9.32
CA GLY A 77 7.53 13.24 9.93
C GLY A 77 8.83 12.88 9.20
N SER A 78 9.95 13.49 9.62
CA SER A 78 11.23 13.47 8.91
C SER A 78 12.04 12.17 9.02
N ASP A 79 11.70 11.31 9.97
CA ASP A 79 12.35 10.02 10.16
C ASP A 79 11.50 8.96 9.45
N VAL A 80 11.94 8.52 8.26
CA VAL A 80 11.11 7.70 7.36
C VAL A 80 11.75 6.33 7.16
N ILE A 81 10.99 5.28 7.46
CA ILE A 81 11.37 3.89 7.24
C ILE A 81 10.41 3.26 6.24
N LEU A 82 10.93 2.74 5.12
CA LEU A 82 10.16 1.89 4.22
C LEU A 82 10.10 0.50 4.83
N TRP A 83 8.91 0.08 5.23
CA TRP A 83 8.73 -1.22 5.87
C TRP A 83 8.18 -2.27 4.90
N ASN A 84 7.48 -1.89 3.82
CA ASN A 84 7.02 -2.83 2.79
C ASN A 84 6.85 -2.14 1.42
N SER A 85 7.05 -2.91 0.36
CA SER A 85 6.52 -2.62 -0.97
C SER A 85 5.89 -3.88 -1.56
N SER A 86 4.74 -3.69 -2.19
CA SER A 86 3.95 -4.77 -2.82
C SER A 86 3.45 -4.33 -4.19
N PHE A 87 3.26 -5.28 -5.09
CA PHE A 87 2.73 -5.02 -6.43
C PHE A 87 1.34 -5.65 -6.57
N PHE A 88 0.34 -4.88 -6.97
CA PHE A 88 -1.04 -5.30 -7.17
C PHE A 88 -1.43 -5.13 -8.63
N ALA A 89 -1.63 -6.23 -9.33
CA ALA A 89 -2.12 -6.27 -10.69
C ALA A 89 -3.54 -6.83 -10.73
N LYS A 90 -4.38 -6.20 -11.54
CA LYS A 90 -5.67 -6.74 -11.96
C LYS A 90 -5.59 -6.96 -13.46
N PRO A 91 -5.31 -8.18 -13.92
CA PRO A 91 -5.32 -8.49 -15.35
C PRO A 91 -6.69 -8.20 -15.96
N ALA A 92 -6.72 -8.03 -17.28
CA ALA A 92 -7.97 -7.80 -18.01
C ALA A 92 -8.91 -9.01 -17.84
N GLU A 93 -10.21 -8.73 -17.74
CA GLU A 93 -11.34 -9.69 -17.69
C GLU A 93 -11.42 -10.59 -16.45
N ASN A 94 -10.32 -10.82 -15.73
CA ASN A 94 -10.27 -11.76 -14.61
C ASN A 94 -9.50 -11.24 -13.38
N GLY A 95 -9.35 -9.92 -13.25
CA GLY A 95 -8.65 -9.33 -12.11
C GLY A 95 -9.43 -9.47 -10.79
N LYS A 96 -8.78 -10.04 -9.78
CA LYS A 96 -9.38 -10.34 -8.47
C LYS A 96 -9.79 -9.09 -7.69
N LYS A 97 -10.85 -9.19 -6.88
CA LYS A 97 -11.33 -8.13 -5.97
C LYS A 97 -10.39 -7.97 -4.77
N THR A 98 -10.17 -6.75 -4.30
CA THR A 98 -9.61 -6.52 -2.96
C THR A 98 -10.76 -6.15 -2.05
N PRO A 99 -11.13 -6.97 -1.06
CA PRO A 99 -12.25 -6.67 -0.17
C PRO A 99 -11.99 -5.40 0.63
N TRP A 100 -13.05 -4.82 1.21
CA TRP A 100 -12.92 -3.73 2.15
C TRP A 100 -12.09 -4.17 3.35
N HIS A 101 -11.07 -3.39 3.71
CA HIS A 101 -10.20 -3.69 4.83
C HIS A 101 -9.59 -2.42 5.43
N GLN A 102 -8.97 -2.58 6.59
CA GLN A 102 -7.98 -1.67 7.15
C GLN A 102 -6.65 -2.40 7.26
N ASP A 103 -5.63 -1.81 6.66
CA ASP A 103 -4.27 -2.33 6.68
C ASP A 103 -3.75 -2.55 8.11
N GLY A 104 -4.04 -1.62 9.02
CA GLY A 104 -3.57 -1.66 10.41
C GLY A 104 -4.04 -2.87 11.23
N GLU A 105 -5.08 -3.58 10.78
CA GLU A 105 -5.63 -4.77 11.45
C GLU A 105 -4.58 -5.88 11.57
N TYR A 106 -3.77 -6.05 10.53
CA TYR A 106 -2.86 -7.19 10.40
C TYR A 106 -1.41 -6.78 10.14
N TRP A 107 -1.04 -5.54 10.47
CA TRP A 107 0.33 -5.07 10.39
C TRP A 107 1.03 -5.03 11.75
N PRO A 108 2.28 -5.54 11.82
CA PRO A 108 3.01 -5.71 13.07
C PRO A 108 3.76 -4.45 13.51
N LEU A 109 3.13 -3.28 13.39
CA LEU A 109 3.76 -1.98 13.58
C LEU A 109 3.14 -1.24 14.75
N ARG A 110 3.93 -0.71 15.69
CA ARG A 110 3.40 0.10 16.79
C ARG A 110 4.29 1.32 17.10
N PRO A 111 3.73 2.53 17.28
CA PRO A 111 2.35 2.92 16.95
C PRO A 111 2.01 2.75 15.46
N LEU A 112 0.72 2.53 15.17
CA LEU A 112 0.19 2.53 13.80
C LEU A 112 0.10 3.97 13.30
N ALA A 113 1.12 4.41 12.58
CA ALA A 113 1.26 5.77 12.07
C ALA A 113 1.83 5.78 10.64
N THR A 114 1.55 4.73 9.88
CA THR A 114 2.13 4.54 8.55
C THR A 114 1.39 5.33 7.48
N CYS A 115 2.12 5.68 6.42
CA CYS A 115 1.56 6.18 5.18
C CYS A 115 1.82 5.17 4.05
N THR A 116 0.78 4.79 3.33
CA THR A 116 0.92 4.04 2.08
C THR A 116 0.90 5.01 0.91
N VAL A 117 1.92 4.96 0.07
CA VAL A 117 1.89 5.51 -1.28
C VAL A 117 1.40 4.40 -2.22
N TRP A 118 0.33 4.65 -2.96
CA TRP A 118 -0.15 3.78 -4.04
C TRP A 118 0.08 4.48 -5.37
N LEU A 119 1.02 3.98 -6.17
CA LEU A 119 1.38 4.49 -7.48
C LEU A 119 0.62 3.72 -8.57
N ALA A 120 -0.12 4.43 -9.41
CA ALA A 120 -0.78 3.88 -10.59
C ALA A 120 0.29 3.58 -11.66
N ILE A 121 0.47 2.32 -12.05
CA ILE A 121 1.38 1.95 -13.16
C ILE A 121 0.67 2.00 -14.51
N ASP A 122 -0.62 1.68 -14.49
CA ASP A 122 -1.55 1.88 -15.59
C ASP A 122 -2.63 2.89 -15.16
N ASP A 123 -3.45 3.36 -16.11
CA ASP A 123 -4.66 4.11 -15.77
C ASP A 123 -5.55 3.26 -14.84
N ALA A 124 -5.94 3.82 -13.71
CA ALA A 124 -6.87 3.21 -12.77
C ALA A 124 -8.23 3.90 -12.90
N THR A 125 -9.22 3.17 -13.39
CA THR A 125 -10.59 3.64 -13.62
C THR A 125 -11.59 2.80 -12.83
N VAL A 126 -12.85 3.23 -12.77
CA VAL A 126 -13.89 2.44 -12.10
C VAL A 126 -14.06 1.08 -12.80
N GLU A 127 -14.01 1.08 -14.12
CA GLU A 127 -14.24 -0.09 -14.97
C GLU A 127 -13.17 -1.17 -14.78
N ASN A 128 -11.90 -0.76 -14.58
CA ASN A 128 -10.79 -1.70 -14.39
C ASN A 128 -10.41 -1.93 -12.91
N GLY A 129 -11.30 -1.55 -12.00
CA GLY A 129 -11.17 -1.83 -10.58
C GLY A 129 -10.11 -0.95 -9.88
N CYS A 130 -10.20 0.37 -10.04
CA CYS A 130 -9.48 1.32 -9.19
C CYS A 130 -9.75 1.08 -7.69
N LEU A 131 -8.89 1.62 -6.83
CA LEU A 131 -9.19 1.62 -5.40
C LEU A 131 -10.44 2.46 -5.14
N LYS A 132 -11.12 2.18 -4.04
CA LYS A 132 -12.14 3.06 -3.45
C LYS A 132 -11.84 3.28 -1.98
N PHE A 133 -12.12 4.47 -1.53
CA PHE A 133 -11.86 4.94 -0.17
C PHE A 133 -13.15 5.31 0.53
N MET A 134 -13.15 5.18 1.84
CA MET A 134 -14.20 5.69 2.72
C MET A 134 -13.66 6.94 3.45
N PRO A 135 -13.89 8.16 2.93
CA PRO A 135 -13.26 9.37 3.46
C PRO A 135 -13.58 9.58 4.95
N GLY A 136 -12.57 9.98 5.73
CA GLY A 136 -12.73 10.29 7.15
C GLY A 136 -12.85 9.06 8.07
N SER A 137 -12.89 7.85 7.52
CA SER A 137 -13.05 6.62 8.30
C SER A 137 -11.85 6.29 9.22
N HIS A 138 -10.69 6.90 8.93
CA HIS A 138 -9.45 6.81 9.72
C HIS A 138 -9.50 7.63 11.02
N LYS A 139 -10.34 8.67 11.12
CA LYS A 139 -10.31 9.69 12.19
C LYS A 139 -10.41 9.12 13.61
N ASN A 140 -11.22 8.09 13.79
CA ASN A 140 -11.42 7.47 15.10
C ASN A 140 -10.24 6.58 15.52
N ARG A 141 -9.25 6.37 14.63
CA ARG A 141 -8.06 5.52 14.84
C ARG A 141 -8.40 4.13 15.39
N ASN A 142 -9.56 3.62 14.99
CA ASN A 142 -10.10 2.34 15.43
C ASN A 142 -9.98 1.31 14.31
N LEU A 143 -9.57 0.10 14.67
CA LEU A 143 -9.60 -1.05 13.78
C LEU A 143 -10.96 -1.72 13.94
N ARG A 144 -11.77 -1.67 12.88
CA ARG A 144 -13.12 -2.23 12.86
C ARG A 144 -13.03 -3.76 12.74
N PRO A 145 -14.04 -4.51 13.22
CA PRO A 145 -14.06 -5.96 13.11
C PRO A 145 -13.81 -6.49 11.69
N HIS A 146 -12.81 -7.36 11.57
CA HIS A 146 -12.52 -8.12 10.34
C HIS A 146 -12.88 -9.60 10.52
N ARG A 147 -13.10 -10.28 9.39
CA ARG A 147 -13.19 -11.73 9.27
C ARG A 147 -12.19 -12.23 8.24
N THR A 148 -11.76 -13.49 8.40
CA THR A 148 -11.02 -14.18 7.35
C THR A 148 -11.99 -14.69 6.28
N ASN A 149 -11.85 -14.20 5.05
CA ASN A 149 -12.58 -14.66 3.87
C ASN A 149 -11.59 -15.24 2.85
N LYS A 150 -11.76 -16.52 2.48
CA LYS A 150 -10.84 -17.24 1.58
C LYS A 150 -11.44 -17.42 0.18
N ASP A 151 -12.30 -16.51 -0.25
CA ASP A 151 -12.79 -16.50 -1.63
C ASP A 151 -11.59 -16.44 -2.60
N PRO A 152 -11.45 -17.42 -3.52
CA PRO A 152 -10.32 -17.46 -4.45
C PRO A 152 -10.29 -16.27 -5.43
N ASN A 153 -11.41 -15.54 -5.56
CA ASN A 153 -11.51 -14.32 -6.37
C ASN A 153 -11.03 -13.08 -5.62
N PHE A 154 -10.58 -13.21 -4.37
CA PHE A 154 -10.05 -12.11 -3.58
C PHE A 154 -8.52 -12.11 -3.57
N THR A 155 -7.94 -10.92 -3.64
CA THR A 155 -6.49 -10.72 -3.56
C THR A 155 -5.98 -10.77 -2.12
N LEU A 156 -6.84 -10.48 -1.15
CA LEU A 156 -6.55 -10.49 0.29
C LEU A 156 -7.63 -11.27 1.03
N HIS A 157 -7.25 -11.89 2.15
CA HIS A 157 -8.16 -12.74 2.93
C HIS A 157 -8.73 -12.08 4.18
N GLN A 158 -8.33 -10.85 4.50
CA GLN A 158 -8.91 -10.08 5.61
C GLN A 158 -9.93 -9.10 5.04
N GLU A 159 -11.17 -9.25 5.47
CA GLU A 159 -12.31 -8.46 4.99
C GLU A 159 -13.05 -7.88 6.19
N LEU A 160 -13.45 -6.62 6.11
CA LEU A 160 -14.34 -5.98 7.07
C LEU A 160 -15.71 -6.64 7.07
N LEU A 161 -16.34 -6.73 8.24
CA LEU A 161 -17.75 -7.13 8.28
C LEU A 161 -18.60 -6.11 7.50
N GLU A 162 -19.60 -6.58 6.77
CA GLU A 162 -20.49 -5.73 5.96
C GLU A 162 -21.23 -4.66 6.79
N SER A 163 -21.41 -4.89 8.10
CA SER A 163 -21.99 -3.91 9.03
C SER A 163 -21.06 -2.73 9.33
N GLU A 164 -19.78 -2.83 8.98
CA GLU A 164 -18.74 -1.86 9.35
C GLU A 164 -18.47 -0.83 8.25
N TYR A 165 -19.18 -0.89 7.11
CA TYR A 165 -19.06 0.09 6.04
C TYR A 165 -20.35 0.20 5.24
N ASN A 166 -20.52 1.32 4.54
CA ASN A 166 -21.59 1.54 3.58
C ASN A 166 -20.97 1.91 2.23
N ASP A 167 -21.19 1.10 1.20
CA ASP A 167 -20.53 1.28 -0.09
C ASP A 167 -20.93 2.60 -0.78
N ASP A 168 -22.13 3.11 -0.50
CA ASP A 168 -22.64 4.37 -1.06
C ASP A 168 -21.86 5.61 -0.60
N ASP A 169 -21.15 5.50 0.53
CA ASP A 169 -20.31 6.56 1.08
C ASP A 169 -18.87 6.53 0.52
N ALA A 170 -18.56 5.53 -0.32
CA ALA A 170 -17.23 5.35 -0.90
C ALA A 170 -16.98 6.27 -2.10
N VAL A 171 -15.73 6.72 -2.24
CA VAL A 171 -15.27 7.49 -3.38
C VAL A 171 -14.25 6.69 -4.20
N PRO A 172 -14.37 6.66 -5.55
CA PRO A 172 -13.40 5.96 -6.39
C PRO A 172 -12.09 6.76 -6.48
N LEU A 173 -10.96 6.06 -6.42
CA LEU A 173 -9.63 6.61 -6.63
C LEU A 173 -9.23 6.46 -8.10
N VAL A 174 -9.81 7.30 -8.95
CA VAL A 174 -9.46 7.33 -10.38
C VAL A 174 -8.13 8.05 -10.55
N LEU A 175 -7.15 7.38 -11.17
CA LEU A 175 -5.80 7.89 -11.38
C LEU A 175 -5.33 7.61 -12.80
N LYS A 176 -4.58 8.54 -13.39
CA LYS A 176 -3.81 8.30 -14.60
C LYS A 176 -2.49 7.61 -14.27
N ALA A 177 -1.99 6.82 -15.21
CA ALA A 177 -0.71 6.13 -15.08
C ALA A 177 0.40 7.11 -14.63
N GLY A 178 1.16 6.81 -13.59
CA GLY A 178 2.17 7.68 -12.99
C GLY A 178 1.66 8.62 -11.89
N GLN A 179 0.34 8.83 -11.75
CA GLN A 179 -0.21 9.50 -10.56
C GLN A 179 -0.19 8.55 -9.37
N MET A 180 -0.27 9.11 -8.16
CA MET A 180 -0.27 8.33 -6.93
C MET A 180 -1.26 8.89 -5.92
N SER A 181 -1.56 8.07 -4.90
CA SER A 181 -2.21 8.52 -3.68
C SER A 181 -1.34 8.24 -2.47
N LEU A 182 -1.47 9.06 -1.44
CA LEU A 182 -1.01 8.77 -0.08
C LEU A 182 -2.25 8.48 0.77
N HIS A 183 -2.24 7.43 1.59
CA HIS A 183 -3.35 7.16 2.52
C HIS A 183 -2.89 6.64 3.88
N ASP A 184 -3.72 6.90 4.88
CA ASP A 184 -3.54 6.51 6.28
C ASP A 184 -3.87 5.02 6.51
N VAL A 185 -3.16 4.42 7.47
CA VAL A 185 -3.29 3.01 7.85
C VAL A 185 -4.67 2.57 8.34
N TYR A 186 -5.45 3.51 8.89
CA TYR A 186 -6.80 3.26 9.37
C TYR A 186 -7.86 3.55 8.30
N LEU A 187 -7.50 4.07 7.13
CA LEU A 187 -8.47 4.37 6.09
C LEU A 187 -9.07 3.07 5.55
N LEU A 188 -10.40 2.96 5.61
CA LEU A 188 -11.13 1.88 4.97
C LEU A 188 -10.97 2.00 3.46
N HIS A 189 -10.53 0.92 2.83
CA HIS A 189 -10.34 0.87 1.39
C HIS A 189 -10.52 -0.54 0.81
N GLY A 190 -10.78 -0.58 -0.50
CA GLY A 190 -10.93 -1.82 -1.26
C GLY A 190 -10.82 -1.54 -2.76
N SER A 191 -11.04 -2.55 -3.61
CA SER A 191 -11.20 -2.35 -5.05
C SER A 191 -12.02 -3.47 -5.67
N GLU A 192 -12.91 -3.14 -6.60
CA GLU A 192 -13.71 -4.13 -7.31
C GLU A 192 -12.89 -5.00 -8.25
N ALA A 193 -13.44 -6.17 -8.62
CA ALA A 193 -12.83 -7.02 -9.64
C ALA A 193 -12.67 -6.26 -10.96
N ASN A 194 -11.66 -6.63 -11.75
CA ASN A 194 -11.48 -6.11 -13.11
C ASN A 194 -12.09 -7.08 -14.10
N ASN A 195 -13.27 -6.72 -14.60
CA ASN A 195 -13.96 -7.44 -15.67
C ASN A 195 -13.82 -6.71 -17.02
N SER A 196 -13.01 -5.64 -17.09
CA SER A 196 -12.81 -4.86 -18.31
C SER A 196 -11.71 -5.45 -19.19
N GLY A 197 -11.64 -5.00 -20.44
CA GLY A 197 -10.58 -5.40 -21.38
C GLY A 197 -9.21 -4.75 -21.15
N THR A 198 -9.03 -3.92 -20.11
CA THR A 198 -7.76 -3.24 -19.84
C THR A 198 -7.17 -3.66 -18.50
N PRO A 199 -5.87 -4.01 -18.41
CA PRO A 199 -5.24 -4.36 -17.15
C PRO A 199 -5.03 -3.12 -16.28
N ARG A 200 -4.88 -3.34 -14.97
CA ARG A 200 -4.57 -2.30 -13.99
C ARG A 200 -3.50 -2.75 -13.00
N ARG A 201 -2.30 -2.21 -13.15
CA ARG A 201 -1.18 -2.40 -12.21
C ARG A 201 -1.03 -1.22 -11.26
N GLY A 202 -0.70 -1.52 -10.02
CA GLY A 202 -0.37 -0.54 -8.99
C GLY A 202 0.73 -1.03 -8.09
N MET A 203 1.65 -0.14 -7.73
CA MET A 203 2.74 -0.44 -6.79
C MET A 203 2.49 0.30 -5.48
N THR A 204 2.63 -0.41 -4.36
CA THR A 204 2.56 0.17 -3.02
C THR A 204 3.95 0.38 -2.45
N MET A 205 4.15 1.49 -1.77
CA MET A 205 5.31 1.78 -0.94
C MET A 205 4.77 2.20 0.42
N ARG A 206 5.07 1.43 1.46
CA ARG A 206 4.47 1.57 2.78
C ARG A 206 5.55 2.02 3.76
N PHE A 207 5.36 3.24 4.27
CA PHE A 207 6.32 3.93 5.11
C PHE A 207 5.80 4.02 6.55
N MET A 208 6.70 3.94 7.52
CA MET A 208 6.42 4.18 8.93
C MET A 208 7.38 5.24 9.46
N PRO A 209 6.99 6.02 10.48
CA PRO A 209 7.89 6.97 11.11
C PRO A 209 8.98 6.25 11.91
N GLY A 210 10.11 6.91 12.13
CA GLY A 210 11.20 6.43 12.98
C GLY A 210 10.81 6.26 14.45
N THR A 211 9.62 6.70 14.84
CA THR A 211 9.02 6.46 16.17
C THR A 211 8.21 5.16 16.25
N SER A 212 8.03 4.44 15.13
CA SER A 212 7.34 3.14 15.08
C SER A 212 8.33 1.98 15.10
N VAL A 213 7.98 0.93 15.84
CA VAL A 213 8.70 -0.34 15.87
C VAL A 213 8.05 -1.34 14.93
N PHE A 214 8.86 -2.01 14.11
CA PHE A 214 8.47 -3.20 13.35
C PHE A 214 8.68 -4.45 14.21
N ASP A 215 7.61 -4.98 14.79
CA ASP A 215 7.67 -6.13 15.70
C ASP A 215 7.63 -7.45 14.92
N ARG A 216 8.80 -8.05 14.73
CA ARG A 216 8.95 -9.34 14.02
C ARG A 216 8.22 -10.49 14.70
N ALA A 217 8.15 -10.50 16.04
CA ALA A 217 7.45 -11.56 16.77
C ALA A 217 5.93 -11.41 16.61
N GLU A 218 5.44 -10.17 16.62
CA GLU A 218 4.05 -9.86 16.32
C GLU A 218 3.67 -10.27 14.90
N ALA A 219 4.55 -10.06 13.93
CA ALA A 219 4.34 -10.50 12.55
C ALA A 219 4.03 -12.00 12.46
N THR A 220 4.86 -12.84 13.10
CA THR A 220 4.62 -14.29 13.16
C THR A 220 3.35 -14.63 13.95
N ARG A 221 3.05 -13.90 15.04
CA ARG A 221 1.82 -14.11 15.82
C ARG A 221 0.57 -13.84 14.98
N MET A 222 0.54 -12.71 14.26
CA MET A 222 -0.55 -12.32 13.37
C MET A 222 -0.70 -13.33 12.22
N HIS A 223 0.39 -13.76 11.59
CA HIS A 223 0.36 -14.81 10.58
C HIS A 223 -0.31 -16.09 11.11
N ARG A 224 0.12 -16.60 12.25
CA ARG A 224 -0.45 -17.83 12.86
C ARG A 224 -1.92 -17.67 13.23
N LYS A 225 -2.33 -16.49 13.69
CA LYS A 225 -3.71 -16.21 14.13
C LYS A 225 -4.67 -16.00 12.95
N MET A 226 -4.25 -15.25 11.94
CA MET A 226 -5.14 -14.71 10.90
C MET A 226 -4.89 -15.31 9.51
N GLY A 227 -3.76 -15.99 9.31
CA GLY A 227 -3.36 -16.53 8.01
C GLY A 227 -2.93 -15.46 7.00
N VAL A 228 -2.59 -14.26 7.47
CA VAL A 228 -1.98 -13.19 6.66
C VAL A 228 -0.52 -13.52 6.35
N VAL A 229 0.11 -12.80 5.43
CA VAL A 229 1.54 -13.02 5.09
C VAL A 229 2.41 -12.83 6.35
N ASP A 230 3.31 -13.77 6.63
CA ASP A 230 4.31 -13.58 7.68
C ASP A 230 5.34 -12.56 7.24
N HIS A 231 5.44 -11.46 7.99
CA HIS A 231 6.38 -10.38 7.71
C HIS A 231 7.64 -10.45 8.58
N ALA A 232 7.82 -11.47 9.42
CA ALA A 232 8.93 -11.53 10.39
C ALA A 232 10.32 -11.48 9.73
N GLU A 233 10.46 -12.02 8.52
CA GLU A 233 11.71 -12.04 7.76
C GLU A 233 11.86 -10.87 6.77
N ARG A 234 11.01 -9.85 6.88
CA ARG A 234 11.05 -8.70 5.98
C ARG A 234 12.24 -7.79 6.30
N THR A 235 12.94 -7.33 5.25
CA THR A 235 13.88 -6.22 5.37
C THR A 235 13.11 -4.90 5.43
N ILE A 236 13.43 -4.06 6.41
CA ILE A 236 12.99 -2.66 6.50
C ILE A 236 14.17 -1.75 6.16
N TYR A 237 13.90 -0.60 5.57
CA TYR A 237 14.93 0.31 5.07
C TYR A 237 14.77 1.68 5.70
N LEU A 238 15.78 2.15 6.43
CA LEU A 238 15.85 3.55 6.85
C LEU A 238 16.06 4.42 5.60
N MET A 239 15.04 5.16 5.22
CA MET A 239 15.05 5.96 3.99
C MET A 239 15.58 7.36 4.27
N ARG A 240 15.21 7.95 5.41
CA ARG A 240 15.63 9.27 5.88
C ARG A 240 15.60 9.36 7.41
N GLY A 241 16.39 10.28 7.95
CA GLY A 241 16.43 10.55 9.38
C GLY A 241 17.04 9.40 10.18
N GLU A 242 16.46 9.13 11.35
CA GLU A 242 16.97 8.17 12.34
C GLU A 242 15.87 7.25 12.88
N ASP A 243 16.24 6.05 13.32
CA ASP A 243 15.34 5.25 14.18
C ASP A 243 15.33 5.83 15.59
N ARG A 244 14.23 6.49 15.96
CA ARG A 244 14.06 7.12 17.27
C ARG A 244 13.80 6.11 18.38
N THR A 245 13.40 4.89 18.02
CA THR A 245 13.15 3.82 19.00
C THR A 245 14.46 3.14 19.42
N GLY A 246 15.40 2.98 18.48
CA GLY A 246 16.59 2.15 18.65
C GLY A 246 16.28 0.64 18.70
N GLU A 247 15.03 0.25 18.44
CA GLU A 247 14.53 -1.13 18.52
C GLU A 247 14.39 -1.79 17.14
N ASN A 248 14.46 -1.01 16.05
CA ASN A 248 14.29 -1.53 14.71
C ASN A 248 15.56 -2.25 14.20
N ASP A 249 15.37 -3.45 13.66
CA ASP A 249 16.42 -4.24 13.03
C ASP A 249 16.43 -4.04 11.51
N PHE A 250 17.43 -3.30 11.01
CA PHE A 250 17.64 -2.98 9.60
C PHE A 250 18.49 -4.01 8.83
N ARG A 251 18.72 -5.21 9.38
CA ARG A 251 19.46 -6.25 8.65
C ARG A 251 18.75 -6.61 7.34
N MET A 252 19.53 -6.71 6.28
CA MET A 252 19.10 -7.30 5.01
C MET A 252 18.76 -8.78 5.21
N ARG A 253 17.53 -9.15 4.88
CA ARG A 253 16.96 -10.50 4.90
C ARG A 253 16.43 -10.82 3.50
N LEU A 254 16.99 -11.86 2.88
CA LEU A 254 16.70 -12.32 1.52
C LEU A 254 15.70 -13.47 1.48
#